data_AF-A0A5C5WCF6-F1
#
_entry.id   AF-A0A5C5WCF6-F1
#
_cell.length_a   1.000
_cell.length_b   1.000
_cell.length_c   1.000
_cell.angle_alpha   90.00
_cell.angle_beta   90.00
_cell.angle_gamma   90.00
#
_symmetry.space_group_name_H-M   'P 1'
#
loop_
_entity.id
_entity.type
_entity.pdbx_description
1 polymer ?
#
loop_
_entity_poly.entity_id
_entity_poly.type
_entity_poly.pdbx_seq_one_letter_code
_entity_poly.pdbx_strand_id
1 'polypeptide(L)'
;MKTFSLLSALAALLATTAAMAQPSIDGSILGDQAFYGAALSTQTTQTQFGDNSSDDPIVTASGGSEINQVFGRVFNNRLYVMITGNLETNFNKLEVFIDSVAGGVNTINGASLPASVDGFCCGQSNPNVPSTDGALQRMDGLTFDAGFNADRYFTFSNGSERVRPTGPTARNFWAINASYADLTAGTAGTKQALGIQTAPRGLPQVLRNPMDYNGDGEVNLPDYTVWRDNLAATGVGLSGDGNGDDVVNQTDYDNWVSNFGADASLTGANFVPTFDFQVTEQQLAAGNVLPGLAQGQLIDRTYALGAGGCTDDSGAGCAAPELEFVLDVAPGDATNANNHRKFNNTIGLQLGFDNSNIAGVTGGTADPAAGEAESATTGIEFSVPLSALGNPTGAIKLLAFVNGTGHDFISNQFSGAGNLGDPMLFLDRSNLGSALFNDGIDPPLFTMADMPGDQFVTIAQGPVSAVAVPEPATALLVMVGVAGLATRRR
;
A
#
# COMPACT_ATOMS: atom_id res chain seq x y z
N MET A 1 -19.55 72.12 26.19
CA MET A 1 -19.95 70.91 25.42
C MET A 1 -18.87 70.69 24.37
N LYS A 2 -17.92 69.79 24.66
CA LYS A 2 -17.84 68.40 24.14
C LYS A 2 -17.76 68.36 22.61
N THR A 3 -16.61 68.00 22.06
CA THR A 3 -16.38 66.73 21.33
C THR A 3 -14.91 66.60 20.94
N PHE A 4 -14.20 65.68 21.62
CA PHE A 4 -13.01 65.01 21.11
C PHE A 4 -13.50 63.89 20.17
N SER A 5 -13.01 63.85 18.93
CA SER A 5 -13.19 62.69 18.04
C SER A 5 -11.94 61.81 18.15
N LEU A 6 -12.06 60.66 18.83
CA LEU A 6 -11.10 59.57 18.71
C LEU A 6 -11.44 58.77 17.44
N LEU A 7 -10.51 58.74 16.48
CA LEU A 7 -10.39 57.62 15.54
C LEU A 7 -9.70 56.47 16.29
N SER A 8 -10.38 55.35 16.47
CA SER A 8 -9.74 54.06 16.78
C SER A 8 -9.93 53.16 15.57
N ALA A 9 -8.86 52.96 14.80
CA ALA A 9 -8.81 51.98 13.74
C ALA A 9 -8.59 50.59 14.36
N LEU A 10 -9.58 49.72 14.25
CA LEU A 10 -9.46 48.30 14.59
C LEU A 10 -9.10 47.56 13.30
N ALA A 11 -7.82 47.28 13.07
CA ALA A 11 -7.38 46.39 12.01
C ALA A 11 -7.59 44.94 12.49
N ALA A 12 -8.66 44.30 12.00
CA ALA A 12 -8.84 42.86 12.17
C ALA A 12 -7.88 42.13 11.23
N LEU A 13 -6.84 41.52 11.79
CA LEU A 13 -5.96 40.60 11.09
C LEU A 13 -6.75 39.31 10.81
N LEU A 14 -7.32 39.18 9.61
CA LEU A 14 -7.85 37.91 9.12
C LEU A 14 -6.65 37.02 8.79
N ALA A 15 -6.24 36.18 9.75
CA ALA A 15 -5.33 35.08 9.46
C ALA A 15 -6.11 34.05 8.64
N THR A 16 -5.94 34.10 7.31
CA THR A 16 -6.36 33.02 6.43
C THR A 16 -5.44 31.84 6.70
N THR A 17 -5.87 30.89 7.53
CA THR A 17 -5.21 29.59 7.58
C THR A 17 -5.47 28.91 6.24
N ALA A 18 -4.44 28.69 5.45
CA ALA A 18 -4.55 27.82 4.28
C ALA A 18 -4.99 26.44 4.78
N ALA A 19 -6.17 25.99 4.38
CA ALA A 19 -6.59 24.63 4.62
C ALA A 19 -5.66 23.72 3.81
N MET A 20 -4.83 22.93 4.49
CA MET A 20 -4.05 21.89 3.81
C MET A 20 -4.99 20.75 3.44
N ALA A 21 -5.00 20.38 2.16
CA ALA A 21 -5.69 19.18 1.71
C ALA A 21 -4.98 17.94 2.28
N GLN A 22 -5.76 16.90 2.54
CA GLN A 22 -5.23 15.56 2.83
C GLN A 22 -4.62 14.99 1.52
N PRO A 23 -3.51 14.22 1.59
CA PRO A 23 -2.94 13.60 0.41
C PRO A 23 -3.91 12.57 -0.19
N SER A 24 -3.75 12.33 -1.48
CA SER A 24 -4.39 11.17 -2.12
C SER A 24 -3.55 9.96 -1.79
N ILE A 25 -4.15 8.88 -1.29
CA ILE A 25 -3.41 7.65 -0.99
C ILE A 25 -3.23 6.87 -2.28
N ASP A 26 -2.19 7.21 -3.03
CA ASP A 26 -1.96 6.76 -4.41
C ASP A 26 -0.55 6.25 -4.68
N GLY A 27 0.32 6.22 -3.66
CA GLY A 27 1.67 5.71 -3.86
C GLY A 27 2.57 6.69 -4.61
N SER A 28 2.20 7.97 -4.74
CA SER A 28 3.02 9.00 -5.36
C SER A 28 3.26 10.19 -4.43
N ILE A 29 4.50 10.67 -4.37
CA ILE A 29 4.83 11.94 -3.70
C ILE A 29 4.46 13.15 -4.57
N LEU A 30 4.15 12.94 -5.86
CA LEU A 30 3.86 14.01 -6.80
C LEU A 30 2.48 14.61 -6.54
N GLY A 31 2.45 15.93 -6.28
CA GLY A 31 1.24 16.64 -5.89
C GLY A 31 1.12 16.82 -4.37
N ASP A 32 1.75 15.93 -3.60
CA ASP A 32 1.70 15.91 -2.14
C ASP A 32 3.03 16.31 -1.47
N GLN A 33 4.00 16.84 -2.23
CA GLN A 33 5.28 17.29 -1.67
C GLN A 33 5.11 18.38 -0.59
N ALA A 34 4.15 19.29 -0.77
CA ALA A 34 3.85 20.31 0.24
C ALA A 34 3.20 19.71 1.49
N PHE A 35 2.49 18.59 1.35
CA PHE A 35 1.93 17.84 2.46
C PHE A 35 3.00 17.10 3.24
N TYR A 36 3.84 16.30 2.58
CA TYR A 36 4.86 15.52 3.29
C TYR A 36 6.05 16.35 3.76
N GLY A 37 6.41 17.41 3.02
CA GLY A 37 7.59 18.21 3.29
C GLY A 37 8.87 17.54 2.80
N ALA A 38 9.99 17.81 3.48
CA ALA A 38 11.26 17.17 3.16
C ALA A 38 11.24 15.69 3.55
N ALA A 39 12.00 14.86 2.80
CA ALA A 39 12.21 13.47 3.17
C ALA A 39 12.82 13.37 4.57
N LEU A 40 12.37 12.40 5.35
CA LEU A 40 12.94 12.04 6.65
C LEU A 40 14.26 11.28 6.48
N SER A 41 14.40 10.59 5.35
CA SER A 41 15.62 9.93 4.91
C SER A 41 15.64 9.77 3.40
N THR A 42 16.86 9.65 2.87
CA THR A 42 17.17 9.34 1.48
C THR A 42 18.18 8.20 1.51
N GLN A 43 17.99 7.19 0.67
CA GLN A 43 18.85 6.02 0.63
C GLN A 43 20.24 6.38 0.14
N THR A 44 21.25 5.82 0.80
CA THR A 44 22.66 6.03 0.48
C THR A 44 23.38 4.73 0.09
N THR A 45 22.61 3.67 -0.17
CA THR A 45 23.13 2.36 -0.57
C THR A 45 22.36 1.88 -1.79
N GLN A 46 23.08 1.49 -2.84
CA GLN A 46 22.50 0.74 -3.97
C GLN A 46 21.80 -0.54 -3.50
N THR A 47 20.78 -0.99 -4.23
CA THR A 47 20.04 -2.20 -3.85
C THR A 47 20.68 -3.45 -4.44
N GLN A 48 20.78 -4.55 -3.69
CA GLN A 48 21.11 -5.86 -4.28
C GLN A 48 19.85 -6.69 -4.62
N PHE A 49 18.66 -6.12 -4.47
CA PHE A 49 17.39 -6.74 -4.86
C PHE A 49 16.98 -6.37 -6.30
N GLY A 50 17.92 -5.87 -7.09
CA GLY A 50 17.72 -5.55 -8.52
C GLY A 50 17.05 -4.19 -8.75
N ASP A 51 17.13 -3.73 -10.00
CA ASP A 51 16.51 -2.49 -10.46
C ASP A 51 15.19 -2.78 -11.15
N ASN A 52 14.21 -1.90 -10.93
CA ASN A 52 13.03 -1.90 -11.77
C ASN A 52 13.30 -1.11 -13.07
N SER A 53 13.15 -1.77 -14.23
CA SER A 53 13.31 -1.12 -15.54
C SER A 53 12.00 -0.96 -16.32
N SER A 54 10.84 -1.16 -15.69
CA SER A 54 9.53 -1.01 -16.30
C SER A 54 8.70 0.03 -15.55
N ASP A 55 8.10 0.96 -16.27
CA ASP A 55 7.14 1.93 -15.72
C ASP A 55 5.74 1.33 -15.54
N ASP A 56 5.55 0.05 -15.87
CA ASP A 56 4.33 -0.68 -15.59
C ASP A 56 4.31 -1.18 -14.14
N PRO A 57 3.32 -0.77 -13.33
CA PRO A 57 3.29 -1.10 -11.92
C PRO A 57 2.91 -2.56 -11.61
N ILE A 58 2.52 -3.37 -12.61
CA ILE A 58 2.09 -4.77 -12.44
C ILE A 58 3.00 -5.78 -13.14
N VAL A 59 3.65 -5.42 -14.25
CA VAL A 59 4.43 -6.37 -15.08
C VAL A 59 5.77 -6.76 -14.43
N THR A 60 6.06 -8.07 -14.43
CA THR A 60 7.17 -8.74 -13.72
C THR A 60 8.49 -8.87 -14.48
N ALA A 61 8.59 -8.48 -15.75
CA ALA A 61 9.73 -8.89 -16.59
C ALA A 61 11.07 -8.19 -16.23
N SER A 62 11.04 -7.16 -15.38
CA SER A 62 12.23 -6.35 -15.06
C SER A 62 12.22 -5.78 -13.64
N GLY A 63 11.52 -6.41 -12.69
CA GLY A 63 11.30 -5.83 -11.37
C GLY A 63 12.50 -5.92 -10.44
N GLY A 64 12.63 -4.93 -9.57
CA GLY A 64 13.56 -4.88 -8.45
C GLY A 64 12.84 -4.43 -7.19
N SER A 65 13.45 -4.64 -6.02
CA SER A 65 12.93 -4.09 -4.76
C SER A 65 13.90 -3.09 -4.17
N GLU A 66 13.39 -1.92 -3.78
CA GLU A 66 14.21 -0.84 -3.28
C GLU A 66 13.44 0.15 -2.41
N ILE A 67 14.17 0.76 -1.49
CA ILE A 67 13.74 1.94 -0.73
C ILE A 67 14.61 3.10 -1.18
N ASN A 68 13.99 4.19 -1.63
CA ASN A 68 14.68 5.41 -2.06
C ASN A 68 14.54 6.54 -1.06
N GLN A 69 13.31 6.94 -0.72
CA GLN A 69 13.05 8.02 0.23
C GLN A 69 11.93 7.63 1.18
N VAL A 70 12.01 8.11 2.42
CA VAL A 70 10.94 7.94 3.41
C VAL A 70 10.40 9.29 3.82
N PHE A 71 9.09 9.44 3.72
CA PHE A 71 8.34 10.59 4.19
C PHE A 71 7.33 10.14 5.24
N GLY A 72 7.03 11.02 6.18
CA GLY A 72 6.09 10.72 7.24
C GLY A 72 5.49 11.97 7.84
N ARG A 73 4.17 11.98 8.03
CA ARG A 73 3.45 13.08 8.66
C ARG A 73 2.27 12.59 9.47
N VAL A 74 2.10 13.18 10.65
CA VAL A 74 0.86 13.05 11.43
C VAL A 74 -0.05 14.22 11.10
N PHE A 75 -1.27 13.92 10.67
CA PHE A 75 -2.28 14.91 10.28
C PHE A 75 -3.68 14.35 10.53
N ASN A 76 -4.61 15.19 11.03
CA ASN A 76 -6.00 14.80 11.28
C ASN A 76 -6.18 13.42 11.96
N ASN A 77 -5.39 13.16 13.02
CA ASN A 77 -5.44 11.93 13.81
C ASN A 77 -5.09 10.65 13.04
N ARG A 78 -4.32 10.76 11.96
CA ARG A 78 -3.73 9.65 11.22
C ARG A 78 -2.23 9.87 11.02
N LEU A 79 -1.51 8.77 10.96
CA LEU A 79 -0.16 8.72 10.41
C LEU A 79 -0.28 8.52 8.89
N TYR A 80 0.50 9.26 8.12
CA TYR A 80 0.71 9.12 6.68
C TYR A 80 2.18 8.84 6.44
N VAL A 81 2.48 7.84 5.63
CA VAL A 81 3.84 7.42 5.29
C VAL A 81 3.90 7.17 3.79
N MET A 82 4.92 7.73 3.15
CA MET A 82 5.26 7.45 1.76
C MET A 82 6.69 6.91 1.72
N ILE A 83 6.87 5.73 1.14
CA ILE A 83 8.18 5.11 0.91
C ILE A 83 8.32 4.98 -0.60
N THR A 84 9.17 5.81 -1.21
CA THR A 84 9.42 5.75 -2.65
C THR A 84 10.38 4.61 -2.98
N GLY A 85 10.29 4.09 -4.20
CA GLY A 85 11.00 2.90 -4.68
C GLY A 85 10.05 1.86 -5.23
N ASN A 86 10.48 0.60 -5.21
CA ASN A 86 9.76 -0.49 -5.83
C ASN A 86 9.69 -1.70 -4.89
N LEU A 87 8.65 -2.51 -5.08
CA LEU A 87 8.56 -3.83 -4.47
C LEU A 87 8.30 -4.85 -5.57
N GLU A 88 9.29 -5.69 -5.83
CA GLU A 88 9.24 -6.67 -6.91
C GLU A 88 8.02 -7.60 -6.75
N THR A 89 7.35 -7.88 -7.86
CA THR A 89 6.13 -8.68 -7.94
C THR A 89 6.43 -10.19 -7.82
N ASN A 90 7.14 -10.57 -6.77
CA ASN A 90 7.58 -11.94 -6.48
C ASN A 90 7.35 -12.32 -5.00
N PHE A 91 6.49 -11.57 -4.32
CA PHE A 91 6.22 -11.68 -2.89
C PHE A 91 7.39 -11.34 -1.95
N ASN A 92 8.42 -10.64 -2.42
CA ASN A 92 9.25 -9.84 -1.52
C ASN A 92 8.36 -8.96 -0.63
N LYS A 93 8.84 -8.67 0.56
CA LYS A 93 8.07 -7.95 1.58
C LYS A 93 8.69 -6.60 1.86
N LEU A 94 7.86 -5.57 1.97
CA LEU A 94 8.21 -4.37 2.71
C LEU A 94 7.76 -4.55 4.15
N GLU A 95 8.73 -4.68 5.05
CA GLU A 95 8.50 -4.74 6.49
C GLU A 95 8.44 -3.34 7.08
N VAL A 96 7.47 -3.10 7.97
CA VAL A 96 7.35 -1.83 8.69
C VAL A 96 7.07 -2.09 10.16
N PHE A 97 8.01 -1.69 11.01
CA PHE A 97 7.85 -1.66 12.46
C PHE A 97 7.61 -0.22 12.92
N ILE A 98 6.71 -0.03 13.88
CA ILE A 98 6.39 1.27 14.46
C ILE A 98 6.56 1.22 15.98
N ASP A 99 7.35 2.13 16.51
CA ASP A 99 7.42 2.50 17.93
C ASP A 99 6.67 3.82 18.10
N SER A 100 5.60 3.78 18.88
CA SER A 100 4.59 4.85 18.97
C SER A 100 4.16 5.14 20.40
N VAL A 101 4.17 4.14 21.27
CA VAL A 101 3.78 4.25 22.67
C VAL A 101 4.84 3.61 23.56
N ALA A 102 4.76 3.85 24.87
CA ALA A 102 5.66 3.18 25.80
C ALA A 102 5.35 1.68 25.85
N GLY A 103 6.37 0.85 25.72
CA GLY A 103 6.23 -0.60 25.71
C GLY A 103 6.97 -1.20 24.52
N GLY A 104 6.31 -2.12 23.82
CA GLY A 104 6.86 -2.77 22.64
C GLY A 104 7.95 -3.79 22.94
N VAL A 105 8.62 -4.20 21.86
CA VAL A 105 9.74 -5.14 21.88
C VAL A 105 10.94 -4.56 21.14
N ASN A 106 12.13 -4.62 21.74
CA ASN A 106 13.37 -4.25 21.05
C ASN A 106 13.99 -5.44 20.29
N THR A 107 13.74 -6.67 20.75
CA THR A 107 14.13 -7.90 20.06
C THR A 107 12.88 -8.72 19.74
N ILE A 108 12.76 -9.14 18.48
CA ILE A 108 11.74 -10.09 18.06
C ILE A 108 12.06 -11.46 18.66
N ASN A 109 11.18 -11.91 19.55
CA ASN A 109 11.11 -13.30 20.00
C ASN A 109 9.83 -13.89 19.42
N GLY A 110 9.96 -14.62 18.32
CA GLY A 110 8.84 -15.16 17.56
C GLY A 110 7.93 -16.04 18.40
N ALA A 111 8.49 -16.82 19.34
CA ALA A 111 7.70 -17.67 20.24
C ALA A 111 6.83 -16.88 21.23
N SER A 112 7.15 -15.60 21.46
CA SER A 112 6.46 -14.72 22.41
C SER A 112 5.53 -13.71 21.74
N LEU A 113 5.41 -13.73 20.42
CA LEU A 113 4.65 -12.77 19.62
C LEU A 113 3.53 -13.45 18.83
N PRO A 114 2.61 -12.68 18.21
CA PRO A 114 1.52 -13.27 17.44
C PRO A 114 2.04 -14.19 16.32
N ALA A 115 1.59 -15.45 16.33
CA ALA A 115 1.93 -16.41 15.28
C ALA A 115 1.10 -16.20 14.01
N SER A 116 1.63 -16.61 12.85
CA SER A 116 0.93 -16.60 11.54
C SER A 116 0.45 -15.23 11.10
N VAL A 117 1.24 -14.22 11.39
CA VAL A 117 1.15 -12.93 10.69
C VAL A 117 1.72 -13.14 9.28
N ASP A 118 1.04 -12.59 8.28
CA ASP A 118 1.23 -12.89 6.85
C ASP A 118 0.89 -14.34 6.46
N GLY A 119 -0.35 -14.54 6.00
CA GLY A 119 -0.84 -15.84 5.54
C GLY A 119 -0.29 -16.30 4.18
N PHE A 120 0.62 -15.54 3.56
CA PHE A 120 1.34 -15.89 2.33
C PHE A 120 2.75 -16.41 2.60
N CYS A 121 3.27 -16.21 3.81
CA CYS A 121 4.58 -16.69 4.18
C CYS A 121 4.63 -18.22 4.35
N CYS A 122 5.85 -18.76 4.31
CA CYS A 122 6.22 -19.89 5.15
C CYS A 122 5.53 -21.22 4.77
N GLY A 123 5.06 -21.35 3.53
CA GLY A 123 4.31 -22.52 3.07
C GLY A 123 2.86 -22.58 3.56
N GLN A 124 2.33 -21.49 4.12
CA GLN A 124 0.94 -21.41 4.57
C GLN A 124 -0.01 -21.30 3.36
N SER A 125 -0.77 -22.38 3.12
CA SER A 125 -1.78 -22.44 2.04
C SER A 125 -3.22 -22.38 2.55
N ASN A 126 -3.44 -22.59 3.85
CA ASN A 126 -4.77 -22.63 4.46
C ASN A 126 -4.82 -21.79 5.75
N PRO A 127 -5.52 -20.65 5.77
CA PRO A 127 -5.65 -19.80 6.96
C PRO A 127 -6.66 -20.33 8.00
N ASN A 128 -7.31 -21.48 7.76
CA ASN A 128 -8.05 -22.22 8.79
C ASN A 128 -7.17 -23.15 9.62
N VAL A 129 -6.04 -23.59 9.09
CA VAL A 129 -5.14 -24.46 9.84
C VAL A 129 -4.30 -23.56 10.73
N PRO A 130 -4.41 -23.67 12.07
CA PRO A 130 -3.56 -22.90 12.96
C PRO A 130 -2.10 -23.24 12.65
N SER A 131 -1.37 -22.26 12.14
CA SER A 131 0.07 -22.31 12.03
C SER A 131 0.66 -21.65 13.28
N THR A 132 1.85 -22.09 13.67
CA THR A 132 2.69 -21.37 14.64
C THR A 132 3.77 -20.57 13.93
N ASP A 133 3.90 -20.72 12.63
CA ASP A 133 4.89 -20.07 11.78
C ASP A 133 4.25 -18.89 11.04
N GLY A 134 5.06 -17.88 10.74
CA GLY A 134 4.66 -16.60 10.17
C GLY A 134 5.80 -15.59 10.27
N ALA A 135 5.55 -14.37 9.81
CA ALA A 135 6.56 -13.32 9.70
C ALA A 135 7.41 -13.11 10.97
N LEU A 136 6.75 -12.96 12.13
CA LEU A 136 7.45 -12.71 13.40
C LEU A 136 8.22 -13.92 13.92
N GLN A 137 7.88 -15.15 13.47
CA GLN A 137 8.65 -16.35 13.79
C GLN A 137 9.84 -16.53 12.85
N ARG A 138 9.75 -16.05 11.61
CA ARG A 138 10.86 -16.06 10.65
C ARG A 138 11.87 -14.96 10.89
N MET A 139 11.44 -13.84 11.47
CA MET A 139 12.31 -12.75 11.92
C MET A 139 12.75 -12.90 13.38
N ASP A 140 12.69 -14.10 13.96
CA ASP A 140 13.18 -14.34 15.33
C ASP A 140 14.64 -13.88 15.48
N GLY A 141 14.98 -13.26 16.61
CA GLY A 141 16.32 -12.74 16.88
C GLY A 141 16.59 -11.31 16.38
N LEU A 142 15.76 -10.78 15.47
CA LEU A 142 15.90 -9.41 14.97
C LEU A 142 15.89 -8.41 16.13
N THR A 143 17.00 -7.71 16.33
CA THR A 143 17.16 -6.73 17.41
C THR A 143 17.35 -5.34 16.82
N PHE A 144 16.43 -4.44 17.18
CA PHE A 144 16.37 -3.07 16.68
C PHE A 144 17.40 -2.16 17.36
N ASP A 145 17.60 -0.97 16.79
CA ASP A 145 18.43 0.08 17.36
C ASP A 145 18.05 0.42 18.81
N ALA A 146 19.03 0.92 19.56
CA ALA A 146 18.80 1.38 20.92
C ALA A 146 17.71 2.46 20.98
N GLY A 147 16.72 2.25 21.84
CA GLY A 147 15.61 3.19 22.00
C GLY A 147 14.50 3.07 20.95
N PHE A 148 14.53 2.05 20.10
CA PHE A 148 13.39 1.64 19.28
C PHE A 148 12.76 0.37 19.87
N ASN A 149 11.52 0.46 20.32
CA ASN A 149 10.76 -0.69 20.83
C ASN A 149 9.48 -0.82 20.01
N ALA A 150 9.45 -1.78 19.09
CA ALA A 150 8.34 -1.93 18.17
C ALA A 150 7.04 -2.29 18.91
N ASP A 151 6.00 -1.47 18.72
CA ASP A 151 4.66 -1.71 19.23
C ASP A 151 3.76 -2.35 18.17
N ARG A 152 3.99 -2.01 16.91
CA ARG A 152 3.15 -2.37 15.77
C ARG A 152 4.03 -2.87 14.63
N TYR A 153 3.47 -3.79 13.89
CA TYR A 153 4.11 -4.39 12.75
C TYR A 153 3.13 -4.43 11.58
N PHE A 154 3.62 -4.04 10.41
CA PHE A 154 2.95 -4.17 9.13
C PHE A 154 3.88 -4.86 8.15
N THR A 155 3.32 -5.64 7.25
CA THR A 155 4.04 -6.19 6.11
C THR A 155 3.19 -6.08 4.87
N PHE A 156 3.81 -5.65 3.79
CA PHE A 156 3.19 -5.45 2.49
C PHE A 156 3.85 -6.35 1.47
N SER A 157 3.06 -7.00 0.63
CA SER A 157 3.59 -7.85 -0.43
C SER A 157 2.68 -7.88 -1.63
N ASN A 158 3.25 -8.06 -2.80
CA ASN A 158 2.47 -8.15 -4.03
C ASN A 158 2.95 -9.30 -4.92
N GLY A 159 2.05 -9.81 -5.75
CA GLY A 159 2.33 -10.97 -6.59
C GLY A 159 1.08 -11.59 -7.20
N SER A 160 1.26 -12.75 -7.83
CA SER A 160 0.16 -13.54 -8.40
C SER A 160 -0.60 -14.32 -7.35
N GLU A 161 -1.85 -13.93 -7.19
CA GLU A 161 -2.84 -14.65 -6.40
C GLU A 161 -3.76 -15.49 -7.26
N ARG A 162 -4.51 -16.35 -6.58
CA ARG A 162 -5.45 -17.26 -7.22
C ARG A 162 -6.64 -17.58 -6.32
N VAL A 163 -7.85 -17.50 -6.85
CA VAL A 163 -9.06 -18.10 -6.25
C VAL A 163 -9.47 -19.35 -7.00
N ARG A 164 -10.14 -20.27 -6.30
CA ARG A 164 -10.57 -21.58 -6.83
C ARG A 164 -9.44 -22.28 -7.57
N PRO A 165 -8.29 -22.52 -6.93
CA PRO A 165 -7.06 -22.96 -7.60
C PRO A 165 -7.16 -24.32 -8.32
N THR A 166 -8.29 -25.01 -8.24
CA THR A 166 -8.52 -26.28 -8.94
C THR A 166 -9.76 -26.18 -9.83
N GLY A 167 -9.65 -26.73 -11.04
CA GLY A 167 -10.78 -26.82 -11.97
C GLY A 167 -10.98 -25.60 -12.88
N PRO A 168 -12.08 -25.59 -13.67
CA PRO A 168 -12.32 -24.61 -14.73
C PRO A 168 -12.72 -23.21 -14.22
N THR A 169 -13.07 -23.10 -12.93
CA THR A 169 -13.42 -21.83 -12.29
C THR A 169 -12.23 -21.13 -11.64
N ALA A 170 -11.01 -21.64 -11.82
CA ALA A 170 -9.81 -20.99 -11.34
C ALA A 170 -9.64 -19.60 -11.95
N ARG A 171 -9.25 -18.64 -11.12
CA ARG A 171 -8.90 -17.29 -11.56
C ARG A 171 -7.58 -16.89 -10.92
N ASN A 172 -6.62 -16.49 -11.74
CA ASN A 172 -5.41 -15.83 -11.28
C ASN A 172 -5.71 -14.33 -11.25
N PHE A 173 -4.97 -13.56 -10.45
CA PHE A 173 -4.98 -12.10 -10.48
C PHE A 173 -3.75 -11.57 -9.75
N TRP A 174 -3.28 -10.38 -10.08
CA TRP A 174 -2.31 -9.67 -9.27
C TRP A 174 -3.01 -8.96 -8.11
N ALA A 175 -2.36 -8.95 -6.96
CA ALA A 175 -2.76 -8.10 -5.85
C ALA A 175 -1.56 -7.67 -5.02
N ILE A 176 -1.65 -6.47 -4.43
CA ILE A 176 -0.89 -6.11 -3.24
C ILE A 176 -1.76 -6.35 -2.00
N ASN A 177 -1.16 -6.91 -0.95
CA ASN A 177 -1.81 -7.20 0.31
C ASN A 177 -1.05 -6.60 1.48
N ALA A 178 -1.76 -6.43 2.61
CA ALA A 178 -1.18 -5.96 3.86
C ALA A 178 -1.59 -6.85 5.04
N SER A 179 -0.67 -7.08 5.97
CA SER A 179 -0.93 -7.72 7.26
C SER A 179 -0.46 -6.85 8.42
N TYR A 180 -1.02 -7.06 9.61
CA TYR A 180 -0.75 -6.29 10.82
C TYR A 180 -0.62 -7.17 12.05
N ALA A 181 0.22 -6.74 13.00
CA ALA A 181 0.24 -7.25 14.37
C ALA A 181 0.50 -6.17 15.42
N ASP A 182 -0.16 -6.30 16.57
CA ASP A 182 0.17 -5.61 17.82
C ASP A 182 1.19 -6.45 18.60
N LEU A 183 2.35 -5.87 18.88
CA LEU A 183 3.46 -6.52 19.56
C LEU A 183 3.46 -6.28 21.08
N THR A 184 2.57 -5.42 21.59
CA THR A 184 2.57 -4.97 22.99
C THR A 184 1.94 -5.97 23.96
N ALA A 185 1.17 -6.94 23.44
CA ALA A 185 0.45 -7.94 24.23
C ALA A 185 1.00 -9.37 24.06
N GLY A 186 2.24 -9.51 23.55
CA GLY A 186 2.86 -10.82 23.31
C GLY A 186 2.03 -11.71 22.38
N THR A 187 1.91 -13.00 22.68
CA THR A 187 1.14 -13.97 21.87
C THR A 187 -0.37 -13.66 21.79
N ALA A 188 -0.89 -12.85 22.71
CA ALA A 188 -2.28 -12.38 22.70
C ALA A 188 -2.47 -11.08 21.87
N GLY A 189 -1.39 -10.54 21.29
CA GLY A 189 -1.43 -9.42 20.37
C GLY A 189 -2.43 -9.63 19.23
N THR A 190 -3.20 -8.60 18.94
CA THR A 190 -4.15 -8.64 17.82
C THR A 190 -3.36 -8.72 16.51
N LYS A 191 -3.77 -9.63 15.62
CA LYS A 191 -3.22 -9.72 14.26
C LYS A 191 -4.35 -9.79 13.23
N GLN A 192 -4.10 -9.25 12.05
CA GLN A 192 -5.09 -9.18 10.97
C GLN A 192 -4.39 -9.27 9.61
N ALA A 193 -4.92 -10.10 8.72
CA ALA A 193 -4.76 -9.85 7.29
C ALA A 193 -5.73 -8.70 6.97
N LEU A 194 -5.23 -7.57 6.46
CA LEU A 194 -6.01 -6.34 6.39
C LEU A 194 -6.88 -6.27 5.14
N GLY A 195 -6.30 -6.47 3.97
CA GLY A 195 -7.01 -6.49 2.71
C GLY A 195 -6.05 -6.49 1.53
N ILE A 196 -6.63 -6.32 0.35
CA ILE A 196 -5.89 -6.26 -0.90
C ILE A 196 -6.24 -5.00 -1.71
N GLN A 197 -5.38 -4.68 -2.66
CA GLN A 197 -5.73 -3.89 -3.84
C GLN A 197 -5.35 -4.69 -5.08
N THR A 198 -6.14 -4.51 -6.13
CA THR A 198 -6.04 -5.25 -7.39
C THR A 198 -5.72 -4.35 -8.59
N ALA A 199 -5.54 -3.06 -8.33
CA ALA A 199 -5.11 -2.05 -9.28
C ALA A 199 -4.03 -1.16 -8.61
N PRO A 200 -3.13 -0.55 -9.41
CA PRO A 200 -2.13 0.35 -8.88
C PRO A 200 -2.76 1.64 -8.38
N ARG A 201 -1.94 2.49 -7.77
CA ARG A 201 -2.26 3.84 -7.30
C ARG A 201 -3.40 3.92 -6.29
N GLY A 202 -3.60 2.81 -5.58
CA GLY A 202 -4.70 2.65 -4.63
C GLY A 202 -6.08 2.82 -5.25
N LEU A 203 -6.20 2.74 -6.59
CA LEU A 203 -7.46 2.93 -7.28
C LEU A 203 -8.37 1.74 -6.96
N PRO A 204 -9.66 1.99 -6.66
CA PRO A 204 -10.64 0.94 -6.42
C PRO A 204 -11.11 0.36 -7.76
N GLN A 205 -10.17 -0.07 -8.59
CA GLN A 205 -10.39 -0.45 -9.98
C GLN A 205 -10.10 -1.90 -10.23
N VAL A 206 -10.74 -2.38 -11.29
CA VAL A 206 -10.68 -3.74 -11.78
C VAL A 206 -10.62 -3.70 -13.29
N LEU A 207 -9.70 -4.43 -13.90
CA LEU A 207 -9.78 -4.58 -15.36
C LEU A 207 -10.97 -5.51 -15.65
N ARG A 208 -11.89 -5.02 -16.47
CA ARG A 208 -12.81 -5.91 -17.16
C ARG A 208 -12.13 -6.47 -18.39
N ASN A 209 -12.65 -7.63 -18.80
CA ASN A 209 -12.20 -8.45 -19.94
C ASN A 209 -11.39 -7.64 -20.97
N PRO A 210 -10.15 -8.00 -21.30
CA PRO A 210 -9.31 -7.23 -22.22
C PRO A 210 -9.88 -7.13 -23.65
N MET A 211 -11.03 -7.75 -23.92
CA MET A 211 -11.81 -7.65 -25.15
C MET A 211 -12.91 -6.56 -25.11
N ASP A 212 -13.12 -5.90 -23.96
CA ASP A 212 -13.93 -4.68 -23.80
C ASP A 212 -13.08 -3.48 -24.22
N TYR A 213 -12.88 -3.36 -25.53
CA TYR A 213 -12.00 -2.37 -26.14
C TYR A 213 -12.53 -0.94 -26.03
N ASN A 214 -13.84 -0.74 -25.84
CA ASN A 214 -14.42 0.59 -25.67
C ASN A 214 -14.59 0.99 -24.19
N GLY A 215 -14.36 0.07 -23.25
CA GLY A 215 -14.43 0.30 -21.80
C GLY A 215 -15.84 0.57 -21.28
N ASP A 216 -16.88 0.18 -22.03
CA ASP A 216 -18.28 0.37 -21.62
C ASP A 216 -18.79 -0.73 -20.67
N GLY A 217 -17.94 -1.74 -20.44
CA GLY A 217 -18.19 -2.84 -19.55
C GLY A 217 -18.79 -4.06 -20.25
N GLU A 218 -19.18 -3.99 -21.51
CA GLU A 218 -19.73 -5.11 -22.28
C GLU A 218 -18.83 -5.45 -23.46
N VAL A 219 -18.45 -6.72 -23.62
CA VAL A 219 -17.81 -7.22 -24.84
C VAL A 219 -18.88 -7.43 -25.91
N ASN A 220 -19.14 -6.42 -26.71
CA ASN A 220 -20.21 -6.37 -27.70
C ASN A 220 -19.73 -5.78 -29.04
N LEU A 221 -20.69 -5.46 -29.92
CA LEU A 221 -20.40 -4.95 -31.27
C LEU A 221 -19.61 -3.63 -31.28
N PRO A 222 -19.88 -2.67 -30.39
CA PRO A 222 -19.01 -1.53 -30.14
C PRO A 222 -17.51 -1.85 -29.99
N ASP A 223 -17.10 -2.89 -29.27
CA ASP A 223 -15.67 -3.24 -29.18
C ASP A 223 -15.08 -3.68 -30.50
N TYR A 224 -15.85 -4.45 -31.28
CA TYR A 224 -15.42 -4.83 -32.63
C TYR A 224 -15.11 -3.60 -33.49
N THR A 225 -15.84 -2.49 -33.32
CA THR A 225 -15.53 -1.26 -34.04
C THR A 225 -14.20 -0.66 -33.58
N VAL A 226 -13.90 -0.70 -32.28
CA VAL A 226 -12.59 -0.28 -31.75
C VAL A 226 -11.46 -1.16 -32.29
N TRP A 227 -11.57 -2.49 -32.22
CA TRP A 227 -10.56 -3.38 -32.80
C TRP A 227 -10.39 -3.15 -34.30
N ARG A 228 -11.50 -3.03 -35.04
CA ARG A 228 -11.46 -2.86 -36.48
C ARG A 228 -10.80 -1.54 -36.89
N ASP A 229 -11.07 -0.46 -36.16
CA ASP A 229 -10.49 0.87 -36.42
C ASP A 229 -8.99 0.93 -36.13
N ASN A 230 -8.49 0.03 -35.26
CA ASN A 230 -7.09 -0.07 -34.90
C ASN A 230 -6.37 -1.24 -35.58
N LEU A 231 -7.01 -1.98 -36.49
CA LEU A 231 -6.42 -3.16 -37.13
C LEU A 231 -5.07 -2.85 -37.79
N ALA A 232 -4.06 -3.66 -37.46
CA ALA A 232 -2.66 -3.54 -37.86
C ALA A 232 -1.90 -2.34 -37.25
N ALA A 233 -2.46 -1.67 -36.24
CA ALA A 233 -1.71 -0.75 -35.41
C ALA A 233 -0.61 -1.51 -34.66
N THR A 234 0.53 -0.85 -34.45
CA THR A 234 1.69 -1.38 -33.72
C THR A 234 2.18 -0.37 -32.70
N GLY A 235 2.52 -0.81 -31.50
CA GLY A 235 2.95 0.04 -30.39
C GLY A 235 2.24 -0.32 -29.09
N VAL A 236 2.67 0.32 -28.00
CA VAL A 236 2.17 0.02 -26.66
C VAL A 236 0.81 0.66 -26.41
N GLY A 237 -0.09 -0.06 -25.72
CA GLY A 237 -1.35 0.49 -25.21
C GLY A 237 -2.42 0.76 -26.27
N LEU A 238 -2.45 -0.02 -27.35
CA LEU A 238 -3.40 0.15 -28.44
C LEU A 238 -4.82 -0.28 -28.03
N SER A 239 -5.81 0.55 -28.32
CA SER A 239 -7.20 0.12 -28.25
C SER A 239 -7.45 -0.99 -29.28
N GLY A 240 -8.02 -2.11 -28.86
CA GLY A 240 -8.18 -3.29 -29.73
C GLY A 240 -7.08 -4.34 -29.61
N ASP A 241 -5.99 -4.07 -28.87
CA ASP A 241 -4.97 -5.07 -28.53
C ASP A 241 -5.36 -5.76 -27.22
N GLY A 242 -6.04 -6.90 -27.35
CA GLY A 242 -6.60 -7.63 -26.22
C GLY A 242 -5.67 -8.68 -25.64
N ASN A 243 -4.60 -9.04 -26.35
CA ASN A 243 -3.56 -9.94 -25.83
C ASN A 243 -2.34 -9.18 -25.28
N GLY A 244 -2.24 -7.87 -25.55
CA GLY A 244 -1.13 -7.01 -25.11
C GLY A 244 0.18 -7.33 -25.82
N ASP A 245 0.12 -7.75 -27.09
CA ASP A 245 1.32 -8.11 -27.89
C ASP A 245 1.89 -6.93 -28.70
N ASP A 246 1.40 -5.71 -28.42
CA ASP A 246 1.72 -4.45 -29.09
C ASP A 246 1.30 -4.42 -30.57
N VAL A 247 0.43 -5.35 -31.01
CA VAL A 247 -0.04 -5.45 -32.40
C VAL A 247 -1.52 -5.84 -32.47
N VAL A 248 -2.37 -4.89 -32.87
CA VAL A 248 -3.80 -5.20 -33.09
C VAL A 248 -3.97 -6.07 -34.33
N ASN A 249 -4.30 -7.35 -34.14
CA ASN A 249 -4.29 -8.36 -35.20
C ASN A 249 -5.46 -9.36 -35.10
N GLN A 250 -5.37 -10.45 -35.87
CA GLN A 250 -6.42 -11.47 -35.93
C GLN A 250 -6.58 -12.23 -34.61
N THR A 251 -5.51 -12.36 -33.83
CA THR A 251 -5.51 -12.98 -32.50
C THR A 251 -6.42 -12.23 -31.55
N ASP A 252 -6.41 -10.90 -31.57
CA ASP A 252 -7.30 -10.05 -30.77
C ASP A 252 -8.77 -10.26 -31.13
N TYR A 253 -9.08 -10.29 -32.43
CA TYR A 253 -10.43 -10.57 -32.88
C TYR A 253 -10.90 -11.97 -32.48
N ASP A 254 -10.05 -12.99 -32.62
CA ASP A 254 -10.40 -14.36 -32.23
C ASP A 254 -10.67 -14.43 -30.72
N ASN A 255 -9.92 -13.68 -29.92
CA ASN A 255 -10.14 -13.52 -28.49
C ASN A 255 -11.45 -12.76 -28.19
N TRP A 256 -11.73 -11.66 -28.90
CA TRP A 256 -12.99 -10.92 -28.77
C TRP A 256 -14.20 -11.79 -29.12
N VAL A 257 -14.15 -12.55 -30.23
CA VAL A 257 -15.22 -13.49 -30.62
C VAL A 257 -15.46 -14.53 -29.53
N SER A 258 -14.41 -15.06 -28.91
CA SER A 258 -14.50 -16.02 -27.81
C SER A 258 -15.17 -15.43 -26.56
N ASN A 259 -15.17 -14.10 -26.44
CA ASN A 259 -15.68 -13.35 -25.28
C ASN A 259 -16.94 -12.52 -25.59
N PHE A 260 -17.47 -12.56 -26.81
CA PHE A 260 -18.62 -11.78 -27.23
C PHE A 260 -19.87 -12.09 -26.39
N GLY A 261 -20.48 -11.05 -25.84
CA GLY A 261 -21.62 -11.11 -24.92
C GLY A 261 -21.23 -11.19 -23.44
N ALA A 262 -19.93 -11.11 -23.09
CA ALA A 262 -19.52 -10.86 -21.70
C ALA A 262 -19.96 -9.44 -21.31
N ASP A 263 -20.45 -9.22 -20.09
CA ASP A 263 -21.05 -7.95 -19.70
C ASP A 263 -20.49 -7.35 -18.40
N ALA A 264 -21.00 -6.15 -18.13
CA ALA A 264 -20.66 -5.24 -17.05
C ALA A 264 -21.24 -5.65 -15.71
N SER A 265 -22.09 -6.68 -15.68
CA SER A 265 -22.40 -7.28 -14.40
C SER A 265 -21.06 -7.79 -13.89
N LEU A 266 -20.71 -7.42 -12.67
CA LEU A 266 -19.52 -8.02 -12.08
C LEU A 266 -19.73 -9.53 -11.81
N THR A 267 -20.81 -10.13 -12.30
CA THR A 267 -21.10 -11.56 -12.23
C THR A 267 -20.47 -12.28 -13.41
N GLY A 268 -19.41 -13.04 -13.15
CA GLY A 268 -18.86 -14.02 -14.09
C GLY A 268 -17.87 -13.49 -15.14
N ALA A 269 -17.57 -12.19 -15.17
CA ALA A 269 -16.45 -11.65 -15.96
C ALA A 269 -15.10 -12.13 -15.39
N ASN A 270 -14.12 -12.39 -16.28
CA ASN A 270 -12.74 -12.62 -15.86
C ASN A 270 -12.11 -11.26 -15.51
N PHE A 271 -11.65 -11.16 -14.27
CA PHE A 271 -10.89 -10.03 -13.79
C PHE A 271 -9.44 -10.21 -14.20
N VAL A 272 -8.85 -9.20 -14.82
CA VAL A 272 -7.43 -9.13 -15.17
C VAL A 272 -6.90 -7.95 -14.32
N PRO A 273 -5.71 -7.99 -13.72
CA PRO A 273 -4.47 -8.40 -14.33
C PRO A 273 -4.09 -9.82 -13.93
N THR A 274 -4.11 -10.77 -14.85
CA THR A 274 -3.34 -12.01 -14.68
C THR A 274 -2.03 -11.82 -15.40
N PHE A 275 -0.93 -12.40 -14.91
CA PHE A 275 0.38 -12.36 -15.58
C PHE A 275 0.39 -12.94 -16.98
N ASP A 276 -0.68 -13.65 -17.34
CA ASP A 276 -0.89 -14.24 -18.65
C ASP A 276 -1.30 -13.19 -19.71
N PHE A 277 -1.66 -11.98 -19.30
CA PHE A 277 -1.96 -10.84 -20.17
C PHE A 277 -1.05 -9.66 -19.79
N GLN A 278 -0.32 -9.10 -20.75
CA GLN A 278 0.44 -7.86 -20.55
C GLN A 278 -0.57 -6.70 -20.45
N VAL A 279 -1.08 -6.45 -19.24
CA VAL A 279 -2.01 -5.36 -18.96
C VAL A 279 -1.23 -4.15 -18.49
N THR A 280 -1.36 -3.04 -19.21
CA THR A 280 -0.71 -1.77 -18.89
C THR A 280 -1.40 -1.00 -17.75
N GLU A 281 -0.68 -0.10 -17.08
CA GLU A 281 -1.26 0.85 -16.10
C GLU A 281 -2.48 1.58 -16.69
N GLN A 282 -2.39 2.04 -17.94
CA GLN A 282 -3.45 2.82 -18.57
C GLN A 282 -4.73 2.02 -18.75
N GLN A 283 -4.62 0.73 -19.07
CA GLN A 283 -5.76 -0.18 -19.15
C GLN A 283 -6.40 -0.34 -17.75
N LEU A 284 -5.61 -0.49 -16.69
CA LEU A 284 -6.11 -0.64 -15.32
C LEU A 284 -6.73 0.64 -14.76
N ALA A 285 -6.10 1.78 -15.03
CA ALA A 285 -6.58 3.12 -14.68
C ALA A 285 -7.90 3.47 -15.40
N ALA A 286 -8.19 2.83 -16.53
CA ALA A 286 -9.47 2.92 -17.25
C ALA A 286 -10.47 1.84 -16.82
N GLY A 287 -10.09 0.96 -15.89
CA GLY A 287 -10.92 -0.13 -15.39
C GLY A 287 -12.18 0.33 -14.66
N ASN A 288 -13.09 -0.61 -14.43
CA ASN A 288 -14.34 -0.33 -13.77
C ASN A 288 -14.12 -0.06 -12.28
N VAL A 289 -14.77 0.98 -11.78
CA VAL A 289 -14.68 1.36 -10.36
C VAL A 289 -15.57 0.44 -9.52
N LEU A 290 -14.97 -0.21 -8.53
CA LEU A 290 -15.68 -0.96 -7.51
C LEU A 290 -16.55 0.00 -6.68
N PRO A 291 -17.88 -0.24 -6.60
CA PRO A 291 -18.78 0.68 -5.96
C PRO A 291 -18.53 0.74 -4.46
N GLY A 292 -18.54 1.95 -3.88
CA GLY A 292 -18.44 2.11 -2.42
C GLY A 292 -17.03 1.99 -1.85
N LEU A 293 -16.00 1.89 -2.70
CA LEU A 293 -14.61 2.09 -2.33
C LEU A 293 -14.10 3.43 -2.87
N ALA A 294 -13.34 4.14 -2.04
CA ALA A 294 -12.55 5.31 -2.41
C ALA A 294 -11.10 4.90 -2.63
N GLN A 295 -10.34 5.75 -3.33
CA GLN A 295 -8.89 5.58 -3.47
C GLN A 295 -8.22 5.41 -2.11
N GLY A 296 -7.31 4.45 -2.02
CA GLY A 296 -6.63 4.11 -0.78
C GLY A 296 -7.34 3.05 0.07
N GLN A 297 -8.63 2.79 -0.16
CA GLN A 297 -9.34 1.77 0.59
C GLN A 297 -8.97 0.37 0.11
N LEU A 298 -8.94 -0.57 1.05
CA LEU A 298 -8.66 -1.97 0.77
C LEU A 298 -9.95 -2.73 0.48
N ILE A 299 -9.85 -3.69 -0.42
CA ILE A 299 -10.82 -4.77 -0.58
C ILE A 299 -10.61 -5.73 0.59
N ASP A 300 -11.61 -5.88 1.45
CA ASP A 300 -11.63 -6.80 2.58
C ASP A 300 -12.98 -7.54 2.67
N ARG A 301 -13.13 -8.45 3.63
CA ARG A 301 -14.37 -9.21 3.84
C ARG A 301 -15.59 -8.31 4.05
N THR A 302 -15.43 -7.19 4.76
CA THR A 302 -16.54 -6.26 5.03
C THR A 302 -17.04 -5.62 3.75
N TYR A 303 -16.12 -5.21 2.88
CA TYR A 303 -16.45 -4.73 1.54
C TYR A 303 -17.11 -5.81 0.70
N ALA A 304 -16.50 -7.01 0.63
CA ALA A 304 -16.98 -8.11 -0.20
C ALA A 304 -18.42 -8.51 0.13
N LEU A 305 -18.76 -8.65 1.42
CA LEU A 305 -20.12 -8.95 1.89
C LEU A 305 -21.09 -7.74 1.85
N GLY A 306 -20.57 -6.55 1.58
CA GLY A 306 -21.32 -5.31 1.46
C GLY A 306 -21.49 -4.90 0.00
N ALA A 307 -20.80 -3.82 -0.38
CA ALA A 307 -20.88 -3.27 -1.73
C ALA A 307 -20.26 -4.19 -2.80
N GLY A 308 -19.39 -5.11 -2.41
CA GLY A 308 -18.83 -6.16 -3.27
C GLY A 308 -19.80 -7.30 -3.61
N GLY A 309 -21.02 -7.29 -3.07
CA GLY A 309 -22.14 -8.14 -3.52
C GLY A 309 -22.14 -9.60 -3.04
N CYS A 310 -21.08 -10.09 -2.39
CA CYS A 310 -21.04 -11.45 -1.86
C CYS A 310 -22.16 -11.65 -0.82
N THR A 311 -22.91 -12.74 -0.92
CA THR A 311 -24.02 -13.03 -0.01
C THR A 311 -23.57 -13.70 1.28
N ASP A 312 -22.47 -14.44 1.23
CA ASP A 312 -21.86 -15.16 2.35
C ASP A 312 -20.40 -15.54 2.04
N ASP A 313 -19.76 -16.23 2.99
CA ASP A 313 -18.37 -16.71 2.88
C ASP A 313 -18.18 -17.89 1.90
N SER A 314 -19.21 -18.32 1.16
CA SER A 314 -19.04 -19.32 0.10
C SER A 314 -18.54 -18.73 -1.23
N GLY A 315 -18.51 -17.39 -1.34
CA GLY A 315 -18.25 -16.68 -2.59
C GLY A 315 -19.51 -16.53 -3.47
N ALA A 316 -20.66 -17.01 -3.01
CA ALA A 316 -21.92 -16.83 -3.71
C ALA A 316 -22.29 -15.34 -3.83
N GLY A 317 -22.84 -14.95 -4.97
CA GLY A 317 -23.34 -13.60 -5.22
C GLY A 317 -22.26 -12.52 -5.39
N CYS A 318 -20.98 -12.84 -5.17
CA CYS A 318 -19.90 -11.88 -5.32
C CYS A 318 -19.98 -11.18 -6.67
N ALA A 319 -19.85 -9.87 -6.62
CA ALA A 319 -19.75 -9.01 -7.77
C ALA A 319 -18.31 -9.08 -8.33
N ALA A 320 -17.70 -10.26 -8.37
CA ALA A 320 -16.48 -10.66 -9.07
C ALA A 320 -15.95 -11.90 -8.32
N PRO A 321 -15.57 -12.98 -9.01
CA PRO A 321 -15.04 -14.19 -8.36
C PRO A 321 -13.85 -13.91 -7.42
N GLU A 322 -12.98 -12.97 -7.75
CA GLU A 322 -11.76 -12.62 -7.01
C GLU A 322 -12.07 -11.97 -5.67
N LEU A 323 -13.23 -11.33 -5.51
CA LEU A 323 -13.68 -10.78 -4.23
C LEU A 323 -13.92 -11.87 -3.19
N GLU A 324 -14.11 -13.12 -3.59
CA GLU A 324 -14.22 -14.21 -2.62
C GLU A 324 -12.90 -14.48 -1.90
N PHE A 325 -11.76 -14.07 -2.49
CA PHE A 325 -10.44 -14.22 -1.91
C PHE A 325 -10.34 -13.61 -0.51
N VAL A 326 -11.04 -12.49 -0.28
CA VAL A 326 -10.99 -11.77 0.98
C VAL A 326 -11.92 -12.31 2.05
N LEU A 327 -12.84 -13.21 1.68
CA LEU A 327 -13.83 -13.78 2.59
C LEU A 327 -13.19 -14.70 3.63
N ASP A 328 -14.01 -15.08 4.62
CA ASP A 328 -13.64 -16.19 5.48
C ASP A 328 -13.78 -17.51 4.71
N VAL A 329 -13.10 -18.55 5.18
CA VAL A 329 -13.30 -19.87 4.60
C VAL A 329 -14.70 -20.38 4.96
N ALA A 330 -15.45 -20.82 3.96
CA ALA A 330 -16.82 -21.24 4.11
C ALA A 330 -17.00 -22.32 5.20
N PRO A 331 -18.11 -22.28 5.98
CA PRO A 331 -18.43 -23.35 6.92
C PRO A 331 -18.49 -24.71 6.22
N GLY A 332 -17.62 -25.64 6.64
CA GLY A 332 -17.53 -27.00 6.06
C GLY A 332 -16.41 -27.19 5.03
N ASP A 333 -15.72 -26.12 4.60
CA ASP A 333 -14.49 -26.21 3.80
C ASP A 333 -13.26 -26.26 4.71
N ALA A 334 -12.95 -27.46 5.23
CA ALA A 334 -11.78 -27.67 6.08
C ALA A 334 -10.45 -27.43 5.34
N THR A 335 -10.46 -27.54 4.01
CA THR A 335 -9.26 -27.50 3.16
C THR A 335 -8.93 -26.12 2.63
N ASN A 336 -9.84 -25.16 2.76
CA ASN A 336 -9.77 -23.88 2.04
C ASN A 336 -9.61 -24.10 0.52
N ALA A 337 -10.49 -24.93 -0.05
CA ALA A 337 -10.44 -25.33 -1.45
C ALA A 337 -10.52 -24.14 -2.43
N ASN A 338 -11.13 -23.03 -2.01
CA ASN A 338 -11.25 -21.80 -2.81
C ASN A 338 -10.14 -20.78 -2.57
N ASN A 339 -9.21 -21.04 -1.64
CA ASN A 339 -8.12 -20.14 -1.29
C ASN A 339 -8.55 -18.80 -0.67
N HIS A 340 -9.60 -18.79 0.17
CA HIS A 340 -10.04 -17.62 0.92
C HIS A 340 -9.01 -17.26 2.00
N ARG A 341 -8.82 -15.96 2.28
CA ARG A 341 -7.70 -15.44 3.09
C ARG A 341 -8.08 -14.73 4.38
N LYS A 342 -9.38 -14.55 4.68
CA LYS A 342 -9.88 -13.92 5.93
C LYS A 342 -9.37 -12.49 6.12
N PHE A 343 -9.42 -11.69 5.07
CA PHE A 343 -8.98 -10.30 5.15
C PHE A 343 -10.05 -9.44 5.84
N ASN A 344 -9.65 -8.64 6.82
CA ASN A 344 -10.55 -7.78 7.57
C ASN A 344 -9.80 -6.56 8.12
N ASN A 345 -10.06 -5.38 7.55
CA ASN A 345 -9.34 -4.15 7.88
C ASN A 345 -10.02 -3.38 9.01
N THR A 346 -9.98 -3.92 10.23
CA THR A 346 -10.63 -3.23 11.36
C THR A 346 -9.81 -2.09 11.96
N ILE A 347 -8.53 -1.99 11.59
CA ILE A 347 -7.64 -0.91 12.02
C ILE A 347 -7.74 0.34 11.13
N GLY A 348 -8.47 0.26 10.01
CA GLY A 348 -8.69 1.38 9.10
C GLY A 348 -7.44 1.81 8.32
N LEU A 349 -6.58 0.85 7.97
CA LEU A 349 -5.44 1.10 7.07
C LEU A 349 -5.94 1.57 5.70
N GLN A 350 -5.25 2.54 5.12
CA GLN A 350 -5.34 2.88 3.70
C GLN A 350 -3.98 2.58 3.05
N LEU A 351 -3.99 2.15 1.80
CA LEU A 351 -2.81 1.75 1.03
C LEU A 351 -2.89 2.34 -0.38
N GLY A 352 -1.78 2.85 -0.89
CA GLY A 352 -1.58 3.21 -2.28
C GLY A 352 -0.29 2.56 -2.73
N PHE A 353 -0.30 1.90 -3.88
CA PHE A 353 0.87 1.24 -4.42
C PHE A 353 1.05 1.59 -5.88
N ASP A 354 2.14 2.27 -6.19
CA ASP A 354 2.53 2.63 -7.53
C ASP A 354 3.96 2.14 -7.77
N ASN A 355 4.10 1.03 -8.47
CA ASN A 355 5.37 0.37 -8.73
C ASN A 355 6.02 0.85 -10.04
N SER A 356 5.59 1.98 -10.61
CA SER A 356 6.07 2.53 -11.90
C SER A 356 7.46 3.19 -11.84
N ASN A 357 8.11 3.20 -10.68
CA ASN A 357 9.38 3.89 -10.51
C ASN A 357 10.49 3.18 -11.31
N ILE A 358 11.11 3.88 -12.28
CA ILE A 358 12.26 3.40 -13.08
C ILE A 358 13.55 4.19 -12.83
N ALA A 359 13.49 5.10 -11.86
CA ALA A 359 14.59 5.92 -11.39
C ALA A 359 14.85 5.59 -9.91
N GLY A 360 15.84 6.19 -9.26
CA GLY A 360 16.20 5.80 -7.90
C GLY A 360 17.63 5.30 -7.80
N VAL A 361 17.96 4.76 -6.63
CA VAL A 361 19.19 4.02 -6.40
C VAL A 361 19.27 2.84 -7.36
N THR A 362 20.45 2.54 -7.88
CA THR A 362 20.59 1.43 -8.83
C THR A 362 21.01 0.13 -8.15
N GLY A 363 21.07 -0.93 -8.94
CA GLY A 363 21.45 -2.27 -8.53
C GLY A 363 22.95 -2.32 -8.26
N GLY A 364 23.35 -2.77 -7.08
CA GLY A 364 24.76 -2.89 -6.71
C GLY A 364 25.03 -2.82 -5.21
N THR A 365 26.28 -2.49 -4.87
CA THR A 365 26.78 -2.38 -3.49
C THR A 365 27.45 -1.04 -3.19
N ALA A 366 27.48 -0.13 -4.16
CA ALA A 366 28.14 1.15 -4.01
C ALA A 366 27.25 2.19 -3.32
N ASP A 367 27.82 3.38 -3.10
CA ASP A 367 27.03 4.58 -2.87
C ASP A 367 26.24 4.93 -4.16
N PRO A 368 24.95 5.29 -4.07
CA PRO A 368 24.21 5.84 -5.19
C PRO A 368 24.80 7.20 -5.59
N ALA A 369 24.65 7.59 -6.85
CA ALA A 369 25.05 8.92 -7.26
C ALA A 369 24.15 9.99 -6.61
N ALA A 370 24.69 11.21 -6.47
CA ALA A 370 23.98 12.30 -5.84
C ALA A 370 22.66 12.62 -6.59
N GLY A 371 21.54 12.62 -5.87
CA GLY A 371 20.21 12.89 -6.42
C GLY A 371 19.48 11.67 -7.00
N GLU A 372 20.11 10.48 -7.00
CA GLU A 372 19.49 9.25 -7.53
C GLU A 372 18.26 8.86 -6.70
N ALA A 373 18.40 8.72 -5.38
CA ALA A 373 17.28 8.39 -4.51
C ALA A 373 16.13 9.42 -4.61
N GLU A 374 16.47 10.71 -4.72
CA GLU A 374 15.49 11.81 -4.83
C GLU A 374 14.69 11.79 -6.13
N SER A 375 15.19 11.13 -7.17
CA SER A 375 14.50 11.01 -8.45
C SER A 375 13.33 10.02 -8.41
N ALA A 376 13.31 9.11 -7.43
CA ALA A 376 12.22 8.17 -7.23
C ALA A 376 11.04 8.84 -6.52
N THR A 377 9.85 8.75 -7.13
CA THR A 377 8.67 9.51 -6.70
C THR A 377 7.43 8.67 -6.45
N THR A 378 7.43 7.41 -6.89
CA THR A 378 6.35 6.44 -6.66
C THR A 378 6.84 5.28 -5.77
N GLY A 379 5.93 4.51 -5.20
CA GLY A 379 6.22 3.40 -4.30
C GLY A 379 5.01 2.98 -3.45
N ILE A 380 5.26 2.69 -2.17
CA ILE A 380 4.22 2.30 -1.20
C ILE A 380 3.87 3.49 -0.32
N GLU A 381 2.60 3.88 -0.35
CA GLU A 381 2.02 4.87 0.55
C GLU A 381 0.98 4.21 1.45
N PHE A 382 0.96 4.55 2.74
CA PHE A 382 -0.11 4.10 3.60
C PHE A 382 -0.50 5.14 4.64
N SER A 383 -1.74 5.02 5.12
CA SER A 383 -2.22 5.81 6.24
C SER A 383 -2.95 4.95 7.25
N VAL A 384 -2.71 5.20 8.53
CA VAL A 384 -3.34 4.47 9.63
C VAL A 384 -3.80 5.44 10.73
N PRO A 385 -5.00 5.27 11.33
CA PRO A 385 -5.42 6.05 12.48
C PRO A 385 -4.44 5.94 13.64
N LEU A 386 -4.21 7.05 14.35
CA LEU A 386 -3.42 7.04 15.58
C LEU A 386 -4.01 6.10 16.64
N SER A 387 -5.32 5.86 16.63
CA SER A 387 -5.97 4.89 17.53
C SER A 387 -5.50 3.45 17.33
N ALA A 388 -5.17 3.06 16.10
CA ALA A 388 -4.58 1.75 15.83
C ALA A 388 -3.13 1.66 16.33
N LEU A 389 -2.44 2.80 16.41
CA LEU A 389 -1.09 2.93 16.97
C LEU A 389 -1.07 3.17 18.49
N GLY A 390 -2.21 3.00 19.18
CA GLY A 390 -2.27 3.20 20.65
C GLY A 390 -2.43 4.65 21.10
N ASN A 391 -2.81 5.56 20.21
CA ASN A 391 -2.96 7.01 20.45
C ASN A 391 -1.66 7.67 20.96
N PRO A 392 -0.57 7.58 20.18
CA PRO A 392 0.71 8.16 20.56
C PRO A 392 0.57 9.67 20.80
N THR A 393 1.19 10.18 21.87
CA THR A 393 1.24 11.62 22.19
C THR A 393 2.60 12.27 21.90
N GLY A 394 3.60 11.45 21.58
CA GLY A 394 4.96 11.86 21.27
C GLY A 394 5.34 11.53 19.83
N ALA A 395 6.61 11.74 19.48
CA ALA A 395 7.11 11.34 18.17
C ALA A 395 6.88 9.84 17.93
N ILE A 396 6.60 9.48 16.67
CA ILE A 396 6.45 8.10 16.22
C ILE A 396 7.75 7.75 15.50
N LYS A 397 8.34 6.60 15.79
CA LYS A 397 9.48 6.08 15.04
C LYS A 397 9.02 4.99 14.09
N LEU A 398 9.59 4.97 12.90
CA LEU A 398 9.28 4.00 11.87
C LEU A 398 10.57 3.39 11.34
N LEU A 399 10.65 2.07 11.41
CA LEU A 399 11.66 1.26 10.75
C LEU A 399 11.00 0.54 9.58
N ALA A 400 11.58 0.64 8.39
CA ALA A 400 11.20 -0.18 7.25
C ALA A 400 12.42 -0.77 6.54
N PHE A 401 12.26 -1.96 5.97
CA PHE A 401 13.26 -2.64 5.14
C PHE A 401 12.58 -3.65 4.23
N VAL A 402 13.28 -4.08 3.18
CA VAL A 402 12.79 -5.14 2.30
C VAL A 402 13.38 -6.48 2.73
N ASN A 403 12.58 -7.55 2.67
CA ASN A 403 13.08 -8.91 2.78
C ASN A 403 12.48 -9.83 1.70
N GLY A 404 12.98 -11.05 1.61
CA GLY A 404 12.49 -12.07 0.68
C GLY A 404 11.13 -12.68 1.09
N THR A 405 10.49 -13.42 0.18
CA THR A 405 9.19 -14.09 0.39
C THR A 405 9.07 -14.87 1.72
N GLY A 406 10.17 -15.45 2.19
CA GLY A 406 10.24 -16.26 3.40
C GLY A 406 10.42 -15.49 4.71
N HIS A 407 10.50 -14.15 4.67
CA HIS A 407 10.86 -13.28 5.81
C HIS A 407 12.25 -13.56 6.42
N ASP A 408 13.11 -14.27 5.69
CA ASP A 408 14.37 -14.87 6.18
C ASP A 408 15.63 -14.30 5.51
N PHE A 409 15.46 -13.31 4.62
CA PHE A 409 16.54 -12.72 3.85
C PHE A 409 16.37 -11.20 3.74
N ILE A 410 17.15 -10.43 4.48
CA ILE A 410 17.03 -8.96 4.56
C ILE A 410 17.88 -8.26 3.49
N SER A 411 17.30 -7.23 2.87
CA SER A 411 18.00 -6.33 1.96
C SER A 411 18.97 -5.41 2.70
N ASN A 412 19.87 -4.80 1.94
CA ASN A 412 20.86 -3.85 2.44
C ASN A 412 20.30 -2.41 2.61
N GLN A 413 18.99 -2.24 2.70
CA GLN A 413 18.34 -0.93 2.70
C GLN A 413 17.32 -0.81 3.83
N PHE A 414 17.46 0.25 4.62
CA PHE A 414 16.58 0.58 5.74
C PHE A 414 15.98 1.97 5.57
N SER A 415 14.89 2.23 6.30
CA SER A 415 14.21 3.52 6.30
C SER A 415 15.03 4.65 6.90
N GLY A 416 15.98 4.37 7.79
CA GLY A 416 16.76 5.38 8.50
C GLY A 416 17.96 5.88 7.71
N ALA A 417 18.79 6.69 8.38
CA ALA A 417 20.07 7.16 7.83
C ALA A 417 21.21 6.14 8.04
N GLY A 418 20.84 4.89 8.29
CA GLY A 418 21.75 3.82 8.62
C GLY A 418 22.55 3.39 7.39
N ASN A 419 23.83 3.76 7.36
CA ASN A 419 24.70 3.44 6.24
C ASN A 419 25.41 2.12 6.53
N LEU A 420 25.28 1.13 5.65
CA LEU A 420 26.02 -0.13 5.74
C LEU A 420 27.50 0.01 5.32
N GLY A 421 28.03 1.23 5.20
CA GLY A 421 29.37 1.50 4.67
C GLY A 421 30.55 1.08 5.55
N ASP A 422 31.61 0.60 4.89
CA ASP A 422 32.83 -0.12 5.35
C ASP A 422 33.69 0.56 6.46
N PRO A 423 34.34 -0.17 7.41
CA PRO A 423 34.23 -1.58 7.79
C PRO A 423 33.57 -1.75 9.17
N MET A 424 32.29 -2.13 9.21
CA MET A 424 31.99 -3.27 10.06
C MET A 424 32.66 -4.45 9.35
N LEU A 425 33.70 -5.04 9.95
CA LEU A 425 34.64 -6.04 9.40
C LEU A 425 34.03 -7.27 8.68
N PHE A 426 32.71 -7.34 8.55
CA PHE A 426 31.95 -8.48 8.07
C PHE A 426 30.84 -8.14 7.04
N LEU A 427 30.61 -6.87 6.65
CA LEU A 427 29.51 -6.50 5.75
C LEU A 427 29.95 -5.55 4.62
N ASP A 428 30.06 -6.08 3.39
CA ASP A 428 30.43 -5.35 2.17
C ASP A 428 29.22 -4.64 1.52
N ARG A 429 28.46 -3.83 2.29
CA ARG A 429 27.20 -3.19 1.87
C ARG A 429 26.23 -4.11 1.11
N SER A 430 26.40 -5.41 1.29
CA SER A 430 25.68 -6.45 0.59
C SER A 430 24.39 -6.76 1.35
N ASN A 431 23.48 -7.48 0.71
CA ASN A 431 22.33 -8.04 1.41
C ASN A 431 22.78 -8.74 2.68
N LEU A 432 22.07 -8.47 3.77
CA LEU A 432 22.40 -9.04 5.07
C LEU A 432 22.00 -10.51 5.13
N GLY A 433 21.10 -10.95 4.25
CA GLY A 433 20.57 -12.30 4.25
C GLY A 433 19.91 -12.61 5.59
N SER A 434 20.29 -13.74 6.21
CA SER A 434 19.80 -14.12 7.54
C SER A 434 20.63 -13.55 8.70
N ALA A 435 21.60 -12.65 8.46
CA ALA A 435 22.58 -12.26 9.48
C ALA A 435 22.01 -11.59 10.73
N LEU A 436 20.80 -11.02 10.64
CA LEU A 436 20.09 -10.41 11.78
C LEU A 436 19.06 -11.36 12.42
N PHE A 437 18.90 -12.58 11.90
CA PHE A 437 17.91 -13.54 12.34
C PHE A 437 18.56 -14.73 13.04
N ASN A 438 17.76 -15.37 13.90
CA ASN A 438 17.99 -16.70 14.38
C ASN A 438 17.40 -17.68 13.34
N ASP A 439 18.25 -18.28 12.52
CA ASP A 439 17.82 -19.19 11.44
C ASP A 439 17.53 -20.62 11.94
N GLY A 440 17.54 -20.82 13.26
CA GLY A 440 17.34 -22.10 13.93
C GLY A 440 18.60 -22.97 13.98
N ILE A 441 19.70 -22.55 13.34
CA ILE A 441 21.01 -23.19 13.40
C ILE A 441 21.97 -22.27 14.16
N ASP A 442 22.05 -21.01 13.75
CA ASP A 442 22.95 -20.01 14.30
C ASP A 442 22.17 -18.80 14.84
N PRO A 443 22.64 -18.19 15.96
CA PRO A 443 22.08 -16.92 16.42
C PRO A 443 22.43 -15.78 15.46
N PRO A 444 21.75 -14.62 15.55
CA PRO A 444 22.11 -13.43 14.79
C PRO A 444 23.60 -13.10 14.92
N LEU A 445 24.24 -12.76 13.80
CA LEU A 445 25.66 -12.40 13.75
C LEU A 445 25.94 -11.04 14.40
N PHE A 446 24.98 -10.12 14.30
CA PHE A 446 24.98 -8.78 14.89
C PHE A 446 23.54 -8.26 14.97
N THR A 447 23.36 -7.05 15.49
CA THR A 447 22.08 -6.37 15.68
C THR A 447 22.06 -5.03 14.94
N MET A 448 20.89 -4.39 14.82
CA MET A 448 20.81 -3.06 14.21
C MET A 448 21.61 -2.02 14.99
N ALA A 449 21.69 -2.16 16.32
CA ALA A 449 22.48 -1.28 17.16
C ALA A 449 24.01 -1.34 16.90
N ASP A 450 24.48 -2.38 16.22
CA ASP A 450 25.87 -2.49 15.79
C ASP A 450 26.14 -1.74 14.48
N MET A 451 25.08 -1.42 13.72
CA MET A 451 25.17 -0.70 12.45
C MET A 451 25.32 0.82 12.68
N PRO A 452 26.08 1.53 11.81
CA PRO A 452 26.22 2.97 11.92
C PRO A 452 24.88 3.70 11.68
N GLY A 453 24.51 4.58 12.62
CA GLY A 453 23.30 5.39 12.52
C GLY A 453 22.03 4.63 12.92
N ASP A 454 20.93 5.37 13.07
CA ASP A 454 19.63 4.78 13.35
C ASP A 454 19.03 4.25 12.03
N GLN A 455 18.54 3.01 12.04
CA GLN A 455 17.86 2.36 10.91
C GLN A 455 16.39 2.78 10.79
N PHE A 456 15.89 3.57 11.74
CA PHE A 456 14.54 4.12 11.77
C PHE A 456 14.54 5.65 11.52
N VAL A 457 13.40 6.17 11.06
CA VAL A 457 13.11 7.61 11.02
C VAL A 457 12.23 8.02 12.19
N THR A 458 12.33 9.30 12.60
CA THR A 458 11.46 9.88 13.62
C THR A 458 10.47 10.86 13.00
N ILE A 459 9.19 10.56 13.14
CA ILE A 459 8.06 11.34 12.66
C ILE A 459 7.56 12.20 13.82
N ALA A 460 7.82 13.51 13.74
CA ALA A 460 7.36 14.44 14.76
C ALA A 460 5.83 14.53 14.74
N GLN A 461 5.22 14.45 15.93
CA GLN A 461 3.86 14.93 16.10
C GLN A 461 3.89 16.44 16.26
N GLY A 462 3.19 17.16 15.37
CA GLY A 462 2.98 18.60 15.55
C GLY A 462 2.34 18.88 16.91
N PRO A 463 2.46 20.11 17.45
CA PRO A 463 1.76 20.45 18.68
C PRO A 463 0.28 20.13 18.50
N VAL A 464 -0.30 19.37 19.44
CA VAL A 464 -1.74 19.04 19.49
C VAL A 464 -2.51 20.33 19.75
N SER A 465 -2.54 21.21 18.76
CA SER A 465 -3.36 22.40 18.81
C SER A 465 -4.77 21.88 18.67
N ALA A 466 -5.57 22.05 19.73
CA ALA A 466 -7.01 21.96 19.63
C ALA A 466 -7.43 22.96 18.54
N VAL A 467 -7.53 22.48 17.31
CA VAL A 467 -8.18 23.23 16.24
C VAL A 467 -9.62 23.29 16.71
N ALA A 468 -9.98 24.38 17.37
CA ALA A 468 -11.36 24.78 17.50
C ALA A 468 -11.86 24.89 16.07
N VAL A 469 -12.51 23.85 15.59
CA VAL A 469 -13.25 23.86 14.34
C VAL A 469 -14.19 25.07 14.47
N PRO A 470 -14.00 26.16 13.71
CA PRO A 470 -15.00 27.18 13.66
C PRO A 470 -16.16 26.53 12.91
N GLU A 471 -17.24 26.17 13.61
CA GLU A 471 -18.40 25.66 12.93
C GLU A 471 -18.82 26.66 11.84
N PRO A 472 -18.97 26.22 10.58
CA PRO A 472 -19.27 27.12 9.46
C PRO A 472 -20.62 27.85 9.61
N ALA A 473 -21.44 27.47 10.59
CA ALA A 473 -22.69 28.16 10.92
C ALA A 473 -22.50 29.48 11.69
N THR A 474 -21.40 29.67 12.43
CA THR A 474 -21.28 30.84 13.33
C THR A 474 -20.77 32.09 12.61
N ALA A 475 -19.96 31.94 11.55
CA ALA A 475 -19.46 33.05 10.75
C ALA A 475 -20.57 33.71 9.90
N LEU A 476 -21.59 32.95 9.49
CA LEU A 476 -22.71 33.48 8.72
C LEU A 476 -23.69 34.29 9.58
N LEU A 477 -23.85 33.96 10.87
CA LEU A 477 -24.78 34.67 11.76
C LEU A 477 -24.30 36.07 12.17
N VAL A 478 -22.98 36.31 12.22
CA VAL A 478 -22.44 37.63 12.56
C VAL A 478 -22.61 38.63 11.40
N MET A 479 -22.54 38.16 10.14
CA MET A 479 -22.77 38.99 8.95
C MET A 479 -24.25 39.39 8.77
N VAL A 480 -25.19 38.53 9.18
CA VAL A 480 -26.63 38.86 9.16
C VAL A 480 -27.03 39.77 10.33
N GLY A 481 -26.38 39.64 11.49
CA GLY A 481 -26.64 40.48 12.66
C GLY A 481 -26.23 41.95 12.51
N VAL A 482 -25.14 42.23 11.78
CA VAL A 482 -24.64 43.61 11.60
C VAL A 482 -25.38 44.36 10.48
N ALA A 483 -25.89 43.66 9.45
CA ALA A 483 -26.73 44.28 8.42
C ALA A 483 -28.17 44.60 8.90
N GLY A 484 -28.70 43.83 9.87
CA GLY A 484 -30.05 44.03 10.42
C GLY A 484 -30.21 45.20 11.39
N LEU A 485 -29.12 45.77 11.91
CA LEU A 485 -29.14 46.90 12.85
C LEU A 485 -28.94 48.27 12.18
N ALA A 486 -28.70 48.33 10.87
CA ALA A 486 -28.51 49.58 10.12
C ALA A 486 -29.76 50.10 9.38
N THR A 487 -30.89 49.38 9.39
CA THR A 487 -32.10 49.77 8.62
C THR A 487 -33.34 50.09 9.47
N ARG A 488 -33.22 50.25 10.80
CA ARG A 488 -34.35 50.64 11.65
C ARG A 488 -34.10 51.90 12.49
N ARG A 489 -33.85 53.02 11.80
CA ARG A 489 -34.16 54.37 12.29
C ARG A 489 -34.56 55.30 11.14
N ARG A 490 -35.87 55.40 10.90
CA ARG A 490 -36.60 56.63 10.58
C ARG A 490 -38.07 56.41 10.94
#